data_AF-A0A957Q5S8-F1
#
_entry.id   AF-A0A957Q5S8-F1
#
_cell.length_a   1.000
_cell.length_b   1.000
_cell.length_c   1.000
_cell.angle_alpha   90.00
_cell.angle_beta   90.00
_cell.angle_gamma   90.00
#
_symmetry.space_group_name_H-M   'P 1'
#
loop_
_entity.id
_entity.type
_entity.pdbx_description
1 polymer ?
#
loop_
_entity_poly.entity_id
_entity_poly.type
_entity_poly.pdbx_seq_one_letter_code
_entity_poly.pdbx_strand_id
1 'polypeptide(L)'
;RNDIYIALFILIWIYGAFRYLETRRPRYLMLMTMGMAWGFITKENHFMNGAVMGAFFVGLAIWESGFKAKKLSDNRGGDLAVLMGTLVLPFVSPFILAAIFRWNLKEKFDNINGWTTGEMSLTAGLVLFLTLISVVVAYVWFEILAKAPPTAKGKQEDGTADAELSQLPNFGIWGWLKAMGAFWLIQILFFTTFLTNIRNGLATGIVGSLGYWLAQQEQARGGQPWYYYLMLGALYEFLPWILSGVGIVVILYWLLTSRNWDPVVAADLPRTVHAEVTKGGKVDQSAAEHLRTVRLYFAIFGIWWVLATWGAYTVAG
;
A
#
# COMPACT_ATOMS: atom_id res chain seq x y z
N ARG A 1 4.19 24.04 -0.34
CA ARG A 1 4.02 23.08 -1.47
C ARG A 1 4.75 21.82 -1.06
N ASN A 2 4.01 20.73 -0.83
CA ASN A 2 4.57 19.48 -0.28
C ASN A 2 4.66 18.39 -1.37
N ASP A 3 4.32 18.74 -2.61
CA ASP A 3 4.04 17.82 -3.71
C ASP A 3 5.27 17.01 -4.13
N ILE A 4 6.46 17.63 -4.08
CA ILE A 4 7.73 16.94 -4.39
C ILE A 4 8.08 15.86 -3.38
N TYR A 5 7.80 16.10 -2.10
CA TYR A 5 8.03 15.11 -1.03
C TYR A 5 7.03 13.95 -1.15
N ILE A 6 5.77 14.27 -1.45
CA ILE A 6 4.72 13.28 -1.69
C ILE A 6 5.14 12.34 -2.84
N ALA A 7 5.58 12.91 -3.96
CA ALA A 7 6.04 12.14 -5.12
C ALA A 7 7.24 11.25 -4.75
N LEU A 8 8.25 11.78 -4.07
CA LEU A 8 9.42 11.03 -3.64
C LEU A 8 9.05 9.82 -2.77
N PHE A 9 8.23 10.04 -1.73
CA PHE A 9 7.88 8.98 -0.79
C PHE A 9 6.97 7.91 -1.41
N ILE A 10 6.07 8.31 -2.32
CA ILE A 10 5.29 7.35 -3.12
C ILE A 10 6.19 6.52 -4.02
N LEU A 11 7.19 7.11 -4.69
CA LEU A 11 8.12 6.36 -5.52
C LEU A 11 8.96 5.38 -4.71
N ILE A 12 9.43 5.76 -3.52
CA ILE A 12 10.14 4.87 -2.60
C ILE A 12 9.22 3.70 -2.18
N TRP A 13 7.95 4.00 -1.87
CA TRP A 13 6.95 3.00 -1.52
C TRP A 13 6.75 2.00 -2.67
N ILE A 14 6.42 2.48 -3.87
CA ILE A 14 6.21 1.66 -5.08
C ILE A 14 7.46 0.81 -5.36
N TYR A 15 8.64 1.43 -5.36
CA TYR A 15 9.89 0.72 -5.61
C TYR A 15 10.15 -0.39 -4.58
N GLY A 16 9.95 -0.11 -3.30
CA GLY A 16 10.07 -1.12 -2.24
C GLY A 16 9.10 -2.28 -2.43
N ALA A 17 7.83 -1.99 -2.75
CA ALA A 17 6.81 -3.01 -2.95
C ALA A 17 7.13 -3.91 -4.15
N PHE A 18 7.45 -3.34 -5.31
CA PHE A 18 7.74 -4.14 -6.52
C PHE A 18 9.08 -4.89 -6.43
N ARG A 19 10.12 -4.30 -5.83
CA ARG A 19 11.37 -5.05 -5.58
C ARG A 19 11.19 -6.16 -4.57
N TYR A 20 10.24 -6.05 -3.63
CA TYR A 20 9.87 -7.17 -2.78
C TYR A 20 9.17 -8.28 -3.58
N LEU A 21 8.25 -7.95 -4.50
CA LEU A 21 7.64 -8.95 -5.38
C LEU A 21 8.69 -9.70 -6.22
N GLU A 22 9.71 -9.00 -6.72
CA GLU A 22 10.78 -9.62 -7.51
C GLU A 22 11.69 -10.51 -6.68
N THR A 23 12.16 -10.03 -5.53
CA THR A 23 13.30 -10.64 -4.81
C THR A 23 12.94 -11.33 -3.50
N ARG A 24 11.74 -11.10 -2.97
CA ARG A 24 11.27 -11.50 -1.62
C ARG A 24 12.21 -11.10 -0.48
N ARG A 25 13.10 -10.11 -0.69
CA ARG A 25 14.07 -9.70 0.34
C ARG A 25 13.43 -8.75 1.35
N PRO A 26 13.56 -9.01 2.67
CA PRO A 26 12.88 -8.24 3.71
C PRO A 26 13.31 -6.76 3.79
N ARG A 27 14.50 -6.42 3.29
CA ARG A 27 14.96 -5.01 3.20
C ARG A 27 14.02 -4.13 2.38
N TYR A 28 13.33 -4.69 1.39
CA TYR A 28 12.42 -3.94 0.52
C TYR A 28 11.07 -3.69 1.19
N LEU A 29 10.63 -4.58 2.08
CA LEU A 29 9.51 -4.30 3.00
C LEU A 29 9.86 -3.13 3.92
N MET A 30 11.07 -3.10 4.46
CA MET A 30 11.52 -1.97 5.28
C MET A 30 11.61 -0.67 4.48
N LEU A 31 12.13 -0.72 3.25
CA LEU A 31 12.18 0.45 2.36
C LEU A 31 10.78 0.98 2.06
N MET A 32 9.83 0.08 1.79
CA MET A 32 8.42 0.40 1.63
C MET A 32 7.86 1.08 2.88
N THR A 33 8.08 0.49 4.07
CA THR A 33 7.67 1.05 5.36
C THR A 33 8.22 2.46 5.57
N MET A 34 9.47 2.73 5.17
CA MET A 34 10.04 4.07 5.25
C MET A 34 9.32 5.04 4.30
N GLY A 35 9.07 4.64 3.05
CA GLY A 35 8.26 5.43 2.12
C GLY A 35 6.87 5.76 2.68
N MET A 36 6.23 4.81 3.36
CA MET A 36 4.98 5.03 4.07
C MET A 36 5.14 6.04 5.21
N ALA A 37 6.04 5.80 6.15
CA ALA A 37 6.19 6.63 7.36
C ALA A 37 6.40 8.11 7.00
N TRP A 38 7.35 8.38 6.11
CA TRP A 38 7.65 9.74 5.67
C TRP A 38 6.49 10.37 4.87
N GLY A 39 5.76 9.58 4.07
CA GLY A 39 4.58 10.06 3.38
C GLY A 39 3.48 10.53 4.33
N PHE A 40 3.14 9.71 5.33
CA PHE A 40 2.02 10.00 6.24
C PHE A 40 2.24 11.24 7.11
N ILE A 41 3.48 11.59 7.45
CA ILE A 41 3.79 12.85 8.15
C ILE A 41 3.79 14.09 7.23
N THR A 42 3.81 13.90 5.90
CA THR A 42 3.94 15.00 4.93
C THR A 42 2.59 15.61 4.56
N LYS A 43 1.58 14.78 4.30
CA LYS A 43 0.23 15.25 3.93
C LYS A 43 -0.81 14.13 4.11
N GLU A 44 -2.00 14.52 4.57
CA GLU A 44 -3.15 13.61 4.73
C GLU A 44 -3.55 12.89 3.42
N ASN A 45 -3.27 13.47 2.25
CA ASN A 45 -3.57 12.83 0.97
C ASN A 45 -2.83 11.48 0.77
N HIS A 46 -1.77 11.21 1.55
CA HIS A 46 -1.12 9.91 1.56
C HIS A 46 -2.00 8.77 2.06
N PHE A 47 -3.04 9.03 2.87
CA PHE A 47 -4.02 8.01 3.25
C PHE A 47 -4.73 7.44 2.02
N MET A 48 -5.14 8.32 1.08
CA MET A 48 -5.80 7.90 -0.15
C MET A 48 -4.85 7.15 -1.08
N ASN A 49 -3.62 7.65 -1.27
CA ASN A 49 -2.60 6.92 -2.04
C ASN A 49 -2.32 5.54 -1.44
N GLY A 50 -2.26 5.44 -0.12
CA GLY A 50 -2.12 4.19 0.61
C GLY A 50 -3.30 3.25 0.44
N ALA A 51 -4.53 3.78 0.44
CA ALA A 51 -5.74 2.99 0.17
C ALA A 51 -5.76 2.45 -1.27
N VAL A 52 -5.43 3.27 -2.27
CA VAL A 52 -5.32 2.85 -3.68
C VAL A 52 -4.27 1.74 -3.83
N MET A 53 -3.09 1.92 -3.23
CA MET A 53 -2.03 0.91 -3.30
C MET A 53 -2.38 -0.35 -2.52
N GLY A 54 -2.96 -0.21 -1.33
CA GLY A 54 -3.35 -1.34 -0.49
C GLY A 54 -4.42 -2.19 -1.15
N ALA A 55 -5.43 -1.56 -1.76
CA ALA A 55 -6.48 -2.24 -2.52
C ALA A 55 -5.90 -3.04 -3.70
N PHE A 56 -4.88 -2.51 -4.39
CA PHE A 56 -4.19 -3.25 -5.45
C PHE A 56 -3.55 -4.53 -4.91
N PHE A 57 -2.76 -4.45 -3.82
CA PHE A 57 -2.07 -5.62 -3.29
C PHE A 57 -3.02 -6.62 -2.64
N VAL A 58 -4.12 -6.17 -2.04
CA VAL A 58 -5.20 -7.06 -1.59
C VAL A 58 -5.83 -7.78 -2.78
N GLY A 59 -6.15 -7.06 -3.86
CA GLY A 59 -6.68 -7.64 -5.09
C GLY A 59 -5.72 -8.63 -5.73
N LEU A 60 -4.43 -8.30 -5.79
CA LEU A 60 -3.38 -9.19 -6.26
C LEU A 60 -3.28 -10.44 -5.38
N ALA A 61 -3.36 -10.28 -4.06
CA ALA A 61 -3.32 -11.40 -3.13
C ALA A 61 -4.51 -12.36 -3.32
N ILE A 62 -5.71 -11.80 -3.46
CA ILE A 62 -6.92 -12.58 -3.74
C ILE A 62 -6.82 -13.28 -5.11
N TRP A 63 -6.32 -12.58 -6.13
CA TRP A 63 -6.15 -13.14 -7.48
C TRP A 63 -5.18 -14.32 -7.49
N GLU A 64 -3.99 -14.15 -6.89
CA GLU A 64 -2.99 -15.23 -6.81
C GLU A 64 -3.47 -16.41 -5.94
N SER A 65 -4.19 -16.14 -4.86
CA SER A 65 -4.67 -17.21 -3.98
C SER A 65 -5.89 -17.94 -4.55
N GLY A 66 -6.79 -17.23 -5.23
CA GLY A 66 -8.01 -17.78 -5.82
C GLY A 66 -7.78 -18.46 -7.17
N PHE A 67 -7.24 -17.73 -8.15
CA PHE A 67 -7.10 -18.22 -9.52
C PHE A 67 -5.86 -19.10 -9.72
N LYS A 68 -4.73 -18.76 -9.07
CA LYS A 68 -3.51 -19.58 -9.13
C LYS A 68 -3.47 -20.65 -8.03
N ALA A 69 -4.48 -20.70 -7.16
CA ALA A 69 -4.54 -21.62 -6.00
C ALA A 69 -3.26 -21.58 -5.14
N LYS A 70 -2.54 -20.45 -5.13
CA LYS A 70 -1.36 -20.28 -4.30
C LYS A 70 -1.77 -20.24 -2.84
N LYS A 71 -0.94 -20.81 -1.96
CA LYS A 71 -1.16 -20.72 -0.52
C LYS A 71 -1.12 -19.25 -0.11
N LEU A 72 -2.06 -18.83 0.72
CA LEU A 72 -2.21 -17.44 1.15
C LEU A 72 -0.93 -16.88 1.79
N SER A 73 -0.14 -17.73 2.45
CA SER A 73 1.13 -17.37 3.08
C SER A 73 2.33 -17.26 2.14
N ASP A 74 2.25 -17.84 0.94
CA ASP A 74 3.36 -17.82 -0.03
C ASP A 74 3.21 -16.64 -0.99
N ASN A 75 2.11 -15.91 -0.82
CA ASN A 75 1.68 -14.79 -1.59
C ASN A 75 2.40 -13.50 -1.16
N ARG A 76 3.36 -13.07 -1.98
CA ARG A 76 4.12 -11.84 -1.73
C ARG A 76 3.24 -10.59 -1.79
N GLY A 77 2.18 -10.60 -2.61
CA GLY A 77 1.19 -9.53 -2.63
C GLY A 77 0.42 -9.46 -1.30
N GLY A 78 0.13 -10.62 -0.70
CA GLY A 78 -0.48 -10.74 0.62
C GLY A 78 0.42 -10.18 1.73
N ASP A 79 1.72 -10.48 1.72
CA ASP A 79 2.68 -9.90 2.67
C ASP A 79 2.66 -8.36 2.64
N LEU A 80 2.66 -7.78 1.43
CA LEU A 80 2.59 -6.33 1.23
C LEU A 80 1.28 -5.75 1.78
N ALA A 81 0.15 -6.38 1.43
CA ALA A 81 -1.17 -5.96 1.88
C ALA A 81 -1.31 -6.00 3.41
N VAL A 82 -0.86 -7.10 4.04
CA VAL A 82 -0.92 -7.25 5.50
C VAL A 82 0.03 -6.31 6.20
N LEU A 83 1.26 -6.13 5.71
CA LEU A 83 2.19 -5.16 6.27
C LEU A 83 1.61 -3.75 6.20
N MET A 84 1.13 -3.32 5.03
CA MET A 84 0.52 -1.99 4.86
C MET A 84 -0.70 -1.80 5.76
N GLY A 85 -1.60 -2.78 5.78
CA GLY A 85 -2.82 -2.73 6.58
C GLY A 85 -2.54 -2.66 8.08
N THR A 86 -1.63 -3.50 8.58
CA THR A 86 -1.30 -3.53 10.01
C THR A 86 -0.53 -2.29 10.48
N LEU A 87 0.29 -1.68 9.64
CA LEU A 87 0.96 -0.40 9.96
C LEU A 87 -0.04 0.75 10.08
N VAL A 88 -1.04 0.79 9.19
CA VAL A 88 -2.01 1.88 9.10
C VAL A 88 -3.22 1.68 10.03
N LEU A 89 -3.52 0.46 10.47
CA LEU A 89 -4.73 0.14 11.23
C LEU A 89 -5.02 1.09 12.41
N PRO A 90 -4.04 1.54 13.23
CA PRO A 90 -4.34 2.50 14.30
C PRO A 90 -4.84 3.86 13.81
N PHE A 91 -4.48 4.30 12.59
CA PHE A 91 -5.01 5.51 11.96
C PHE A 91 -6.47 5.38 11.54
N VAL A 92 -7.03 4.17 11.47
CA VAL A 92 -8.43 3.92 11.07
C VAL A 92 -9.40 4.23 12.22
N SER A 93 -8.89 4.52 13.43
CA SER A 93 -9.70 4.85 14.60
C SER A 93 -10.80 5.91 14.38
N PRO A 94 -10.63 6.96 13.54
CA PRO A 94 -11.69 7.94 13.29
C PRO A 94 -12.96 7.34 12.69
N PHE A 95 -12.88 6.27 11.89
CA PHE A 95 -14.06 5.61 11.34
C PHE A 95 -14.89 4.90 12.41
N ILE A 96 -14.24 4.33 13.43
CA ILE A 96 -14.93 3.72 14.57
C ILE A 96 -15.47 4.81 15.50
N LEU A 97 -14.69 5.87 15.73
CA LEU A 97 -15.15 7.04 16.48
C LEU A 97 -16.34 7.73 15.80
N ALA A 98 -16.43 7.70 14.47
CA ALA A 98 -17.59 8.23 13.76
C ALA A 98 -18.90 7.57 14.20
N ALA A 99 -18.90 6.24 14.35
CA ALA A 99 -20.05 5.52 14.87
C ALA A 99 -20.35 5.89 16.33
N ILE A 100 -19.33 6.01 17.18
CA ILE A 100 -19.48 6.34 18.60
C ILE A 100 -20.01 7.77 18.79
N PHE A 101 -19.49 8.72 18.02
CA PHE A 101 -19.91 10.12 18.03
C PHE A 101 -21.20 10.37 17.24
N ARG A 102 -21.87 9.31 16.78
CA ARG A 102 -23.13 9.38 16.01
C ARG A 102 -23.03 10.32 14.80
N TRP A 103 -21.90 10.24 14.09
CA TRP A 103 -21.60 11.07 12.93
C TRP A 103 -21.49 12.58 13.19
N ASN A 104 -21.37 13.04 14.44
CA ASN A 104 -21.08 14.44 14.75
C ASN A 104 -19.57 14.75 14.55
N LEU A 105 -19.08 14.54 13.33
CA LEU A 105 -17.65 14.52 13.02
C LEU A 105 -17.04 15.91 12.96
N LYS A 106 -17.75 16.87 12.33
CA LYS A 106 -17.26 18.23 12.16
C LYS A 106 -17.01 18.91 13.50
N GLU A 107 -17.97 18.86 14.41
CA GLU A 107 -17.83 19.46 15.75
C GLU A 107 -16.65 18.85 16.51
N LYS A 108 -16.50 17.52 16.46
CA LYS A 108 -15.46 16.80 17.20
C LYS A 108 -14.07 16.97 16.60
N PHE A 109 -13.91 16.81 15.29
CA PHE A 109 -12.59 16.82 14.65
C PHE A 109 -12.09 18.25 14.34
N ASP A 110 -12.97 19.25 14.20
CA ASP A 110 -12.54 20.66 14.11
C ASP A 110 -12.02 21.17 15.48
N ASN A 111 -12.52 20.61 16.59
CA ASN A 111 -12.20 21.05 17.96
C ASN A 111 -11.48 20.00 18.81
N ILE A 112 -10.55 19.22 18.22
CA ILE A 112 -9.83 18.13 18.92
C ILE A 112 -9.13 18.59 20.21
N ASN A 113 -8.59 19.81 20.21
CA ASN A 113 -7.91 20.35 21.38
C ASN A 113 -8.86 20.60 22.57
N GLY A 114 -10.17 20.69 22.32
CA GLY A 114 -11.21 20.86 23.32
C GLY A 114 -11.79 19.55 23.87
N TRP A 115 -11.28 18.38 23.43
CA TRP A 115 -11.79 17.09 23.89
C TRP A 115 -11.61 16.91 25.41
N THR A 116 -12.65 16.36 26.02
CA THR A 116 -12.65 15.99 27.43
C THR A 116 -11.62 14.90 27.71
N THR A 117 -11.20 14.77 28.97
CA THR A 117 -10.30 13.67 29.39
C THR A 117 -10.88 12.30 29.06
N GLY A 118 -12.20 12.14 29.14
CA GLY A 118 -12.90 10.90 28.77
C GLY A 118 -12.77 10.56 27.29
N GLU A 119 -13.02 11.51 26.39
CA GLU A 119 -12.90 11.32 24.93
C GLU A 119 -11.46 11.02 24.50
N MET A 120 -10.48 11.69 25.11
CA MET A 120 -9.08 11.40 24.85
C MET A 120 -8.68 10.02 25.33
N SER A 121 -9.15 9.60 26.52
CA SER A 121 -8.86 8.26 27.06
C SER A 121 -9.51 7.16 26.22
N LEU A 122 -10.76 7.38 25.78
CA LEU A 122 -11.45 6.49 24.84
C LEU A 122 -10.67 6.34 23.54
N THR A 123 -10.24 7.46 22.96
CA THR A 123 -9.49 7.49 21.71
C THR A 123 -8.14 6.79 21.85
N ALA A 124 -7.38 7.08 22.90
CA ALA A 124 -6.13 6.42 23.19
C ALA A 124 -6.32 4.90 23.37
N GLY A 125 -7.35 4.50 24.13
CA GLY A 125 -7.71 3.10 24.31
C GLY A 125 -8.05 2.40 22.99
N LEU A 126 -8.80 3.07 22.10
CA LEU A 126 -9.14 2.54 20.78
C LEU A 126 -7.91 2.41 19.87
N VAL A 127 -7.02 3.39 19.84
CA VAL A 127 -5.77 3.34 19.06
C VAL A 127 -4.88 2.19 19.55
N LEU A 128 -4.76 2.01 20.87
CA LEU A 128 -4.02 0.89 21.47
C LEU A 128 -4.67 -0.46 21.16
N PHE A 129 -6.01 -0.53 21.21
CA PHE A 129 -6.75 -1.73 20.82
C PHE A 129 -6.53 -2.11 19.35
N LEU A 130 -6.59 -1.15 18.44
CA LEU A 130 -6.29 -1.37 17.02
C LEU A 130 -4.83 -1.77 16.80
N THR A 131 -3.90 -1.21 17.58
CA THR A 131 -2.49 -1.61 17.55
C THR A 131 -2.31 -3.06 18.00
N LEU A 132 -3.05 -3.49 19.04
CA LEU A 132 -3.05 -4.89 19.46
C LEU A 132 -3.62 -5.80 18.37
N ILE A 133 -4.70 -5.39 17.68
CA ILE A 133 -5.21 -6.12 16.53
C ILE A 133 -4.16 -6.22 15.43
N SER A 134 -3.41 -5.14 15.14
CA SER A 134 -2.30 -5.20 14.18
C SER A 134 -1.27 -6.26 14.54
N VAL A 135 -0.89 -6.36 15.83
CA VAL A 135 0.04 -7.39 16.32
C VAL A 135 -0.54 -8.79 16.11
N VAL A 136 -1.81 -9.00 16.44
CA VAL A 136 -2.48 -10.30 16.27
C VAL A 136 -2.53 -10.70 14.80
N VAL A 137 -2.97 -9.80 13.91
CA VAL A 137 -3.04 -10.05 12.47
C VAL A 137 -1.66 -10.34 11.90
N ALA A 138 -0.65 -9.55 12.28
CA ALA A 138 0.73 -9.76 11.83
C ALA A 138 1.31 -11.08 12.34
N TYR A 139 1.03 -11.47 13.60
CA TYR A 139 1.45 -12.74 14.15
C TYR A 139 0.79 -13.92 13.42
N VAL A 140 -0.53 -13.86 13.21
CA VAL A 140 -1.25 -14.89 12.44
C VAL A 140 -0.66 -15.01 11.04
N TRP A 141 -0.40 -13.91 10.37
CA TRP A 141 0.14 -13.92 9.00
C TRP A 141 1.60 -14.41 8.93
N PHE A 142 2.51 -13.72 9.62
CA PHE A 142 3.96 -13.91 9.49
C PHE A 142 4.54 -15.04 10.34
N GLU A 143 3.80 -15.57 11.33
CA GLU A 143 4.25 -16.70 12.14
C GLU A 143 3.43 -17.96 11.89
N ILE A 144 2.10 -17.88 11.93
CA ILE A 144 1.26 -19.08 11.82
C ILE A 144 1.11 -19.50 10.36
N LEU A 145 0.57 -18.62 9.52
CA LEU A 145 0.29 -18.95 8.11
C LEU A 145 1.58 -19.16 7.32
N ALA A 146 2.55 -18.26 7.52
CA ALA A 146 3.89 -18.30 6.92
C ALA A 146 4.66 -19.61 7.18
N LYS A 147 4.43 -20.29 8.31
CA LYS A 147 5.14 -21.54 8.66
C LYS A 147 4.33 -22.81 8.40
N ALA A 148 3.07 -22.69 7.97
CA ALA A 148 2.24 -23.86 7.69
C ALA A 148 2.84 -24.73 6.56
N PRO A 149 2.66 -26.06 6.58
CA PRO A 149 3.25 -26.95 5.58
C PRO A 149 2.75 -26.63 4.15
N PRO A 150 3.56 -26.92 3.12
CA PRO A 150 3.20 -26.66 1.73
C PRO A 150 2.02 -27.55 1.29
N THR A 151 1.16 -27.01 0.42
CA THR A 151 0.04 -27.75 -0.18
C THR A 151 0.52 -28.74 -1.24
N ALA A 152 -0.30 -29.76 -1.54
CA ALA A 152 0.04 -30.81 -2.51
C ALA A 152 0.40 -30.27 -3.91
N LYS A 153 -0.19 -29.15 -4.35
CA LYS A 153 0.19 -28.45 -5.59
C LYS A 153 1.54 -27.73 -5.50
N GLY A 154 1.90 -27.20 -4.33
CA GLY A 154 3.21 -26.56 -4.11
C GLY A 154 4.39 -27.54 -4.25
N LYS A 155 4.16 -28.84 -3.99
CA LYS A 155 5.14 -29.90 -4.31
C LYS A 155 5.34 -30.13 -5.81
N GLN A 156 4.39 -29.70 -6.65
CA GLN A 156 4.44 -29.89 -8.10
C GLN A 156 5.17 -28.73 -8.81
N GLU A 157 5.33 -27.58 -8.14
CA GLU A 157 6.08 -26.40 -8.60
C GLU A 157 7.57 -26.43 -8.17
N ASP A 158 8.03 -27.55 -7.62
CA ASP A 158 9.40 -27.73 -7.14
C ASP A 158 10.41 -27.54 -8.29
N GLY A 159 11.38 -26.63 -8.10
CA GLY A 159 12.33 -26.20 -9.13
C GLY A 159 11.95 -24.95 -9.95
N THR A 160 10.81 -24.28 -9.66
CA THR A 160 10.51 -22.96 -10.22
C THR A 160 11.13 -21.83 -9.40
N ALA A 161 11.39 -20.67 -10.03
CA ALA A 161 11.92 -19.49 -9.35
C ALA A 161 10.99 -18.99 -8.22
N ASP A 162 9.66 -19.09 -8.42
CA ASP A 162 8.67 -18.76 -7.40
C ASP A 162 8.77 -19.70 -6.17
N ALA A 163 9.04 -20.99 -6.39
CA ALA A 163 9.26 -21.97 -5.34
C ALA A 163 10.61 -21.77 -4.62
N GLU A 164 11.69 -21.47 -5.35
CA GLU A 164 12.98 -21.12 -4.74
C GLU A 164 12.84 -19.87 -3.85
N LEU A 165 12.10 -18.86 -4.33
CA LEU A 165 11.84 -17.65 -3.55
C LEU A 165 10.98 -17.95 -2.33
N SER A 166 10.01 -18.87 -2.39
CA SER A 166 9.15 -19.19 -1.23
C SER A 166 9.87 -19.92 -0.10
N GLN A 167 11.00 -20.55 -0.39
CA GLN A 167 11.86 -21.18 0.61
C GLN A 167 12.75 -20.17 1.36
N LEU A 168 12.89 -18.94 0.86
CA LEU A 168 13.66 -17.91 1.55
C LEU A 168 13.04 -17.60 2.92
N PRO A 169 13.87 -17.26 3.93
CA PRO A 169 13.38 -16.93 5.25
C PRO A 169 12.37 -15.80 5.19
N ASN A 170 11.17 -16.06 5.70
CA ASN A 170 10.10 -15.08 5.76
C ASN A 170 10.47 -13.92 6.68
N PHE A 171 9.84 -12.77 6.43
CA PHE A 171 10.01 -11.54 7.20
C PHE A 171 9.83 -11.74 8.71
N GLY A 172 8.89 -12.62 9.09
CA GLY A 172 8.63 -13.04 10.48
C GLY A 172 8.08 -11.92 11.36
N ILE A 173 7.67 -12.27 12.59
CA ILE A 173 7.15 -11.27 13.55
C ILE A 173 8.21 -10.25 13.94
N TRP A 174 9.49 -10.64 14.00
CA TRP A 174 10.58 -9.73 14.34
C TRP A 174 10.87 -8.71 13.25
N GLY A 175 10.76 -9.10 11.97
CA GLY A 175 10.83 -8.16 10.87
C GLY A 175 9.68 -7.17 10.94
N TRP A 176 8.47 -7.67 11.19
CA TRP A 176 7.28 -6.84 11.34
C TRP A 176 7.38 -5.87 12.53
N LEU A 177 7.85 -6.32 13.70
CA LEU A 177 8.05 -5.45 14.86
C LEU A 177 9.05 -4.32 14.59
N LYS A 178 10.11 -4.60 13.81
CA LYS A 178 11.05 -3.55 13.37
C LYS A 178 10.39 -2.54 12.44
N ALA A 179 9.57 -3.00 11.50
CA ALA A 179 8.82 -2.12 10.60
C ALA A 179 7.78 -1.28 11.37
N MET A 180 6.98 -1.93 12.22
CA MET A 180 6.00 -1.28 13.09
C MET A 180 6.67 -0.23 14.00
N GLY A 181 7.77 -0.60 14.64
CA GLY A 181 8.55 0.29 15.49
C GLY A 181 9.13 1.47 14.71
N ALA A 182 9.75 1.24 13.56
CA ALA A 182 10.33 2.33 12.75
C ALA A 182 9.26 3.28 12.20
N PHE A 183 8.15 2.73 11.70
CA PHE A 183 7.03 3.51 11.20
C PHE A 183 6.46 4.40 12.30
N TRP A 184 6.04 3.81 13.43
CA TRP A 184 5.40 4.57 14.51
C TRP A 184 6.37 5.47 15.26
N LEU A 185 7.66 5.14 15.36
CA LEU A 185 8.65 6.04 15.92
C LEU A 185 8.69 7.37 15.14
N ILE A 186 8.69 7.32 13.82
CA ILE A 186 8.65 8.52 12.97
C ILE A 186 7.33 9.27 13.18
N GLN A 187 6.19 8.59 13.14
CA GLN A 187 4.88 9.24 13.36
C GLN A 187 4.83 9.96 14.71
N ILE A 188 5.19 9.26 15.79
CA ILE A 188 5.14 9.79 17.16
C ILE A 188 6.06 10.99 17.30
N LEU A 189 7.31 10.90 16.84
CA LEU A 189 8.26 12.01 16.96
C LEU A 189 7.77 13.26 16.23
N PHE A 190 7.33 13.13 14.98
CA PHE A 190 6.95 14.28 14.17
C PHE A 190 5.60 14.87 14.56
N PHE A 191 4.60 14.04 14.87
CA PHE A 191 3.28 14.54 15.29
C PHE A 191 3.32 15.23 16.66
N THR A 192 4.22 14.80 17.55
CA THR A 192 4.35 15.41 18.88
C THR A 192 5.34 16.57 18.94
N THR A 193 5.82 17.06 17.80
CA THR A 193 6.85 18.11 17.74
C THR A 193 8.07 17.72 18.58
N PHE A 194 8.65 16.54 18.28
CA PHE A 194 9.74 15.93 19.03
C PHE A 194 9.43 15.81 20.53
N LEU A 195 8.27 15.25 20.85
CA LEU A 195 7.80 14.96 22.21
C LEU A 195 7.50 16.18 23.10
N THR A 196 7.51 17.40 22.53
CA THR A 196 7.16 18.63 23.27
C THR A 196 5.65 18.84 23.39
N ASN A 197 4.86 18.21 22.50
CA ASN A 197 3.40 18.30 22.46
C ASN A 197 2.77 16.91 22.33
N ILE A 198 3.03 16.02 23.30
CA ILE A 198 2.59 14.61 23.23
C ILE A 198 1.07 14.49 23.15
N ARG A 199 0.35 15.12 24.08
CA ARG A 199 -1.10 14.96 24.21
C ARG A 199 -1.84 15.42 22.96
N ASN A 200 -1.66 16.68 22.57
CA ASN A 200 -2.41 17.23 21.44
C ASN A 200 -1.84 16.74 20.11
N GLY A 201 -0.52 16.57 20.01
CA GLY A 201 0.14 16.08 18.79
C GLY A 201 -0.28 14.67 18.40
N LEU A 202 -0.40 13.74 19.36
CA LEU A 202 -0.93 12.40 19.07
C LEU A 202 -2.40 12.43 18.70
N ALA A 203 -3.21 13.25 19.39
CA ALA A 203 -4.64 13.36 19.10
C ALA A 203 -4.90 13.92 17.70
N THR A 204 -4.25 15.05 17.35
CA THR A 204 -4.44 15.68 16.04
C THR A 204 -3.71 14.93 14.92
N GLY A 205 -2.55 14.34 15.20
CA GLY A 205 -1.75 13.64 14.18
C GLY A 205 -2.26 12.23 13.86
N ILE A 206 -2.59 11.41 14.86
CA ILE A 206 -3.02 10.02 14.63
C ILE A 206 -4.50 9.95 14.27
N VAL A 207 -5.32 10.75 14.94
CA VAL A 207 -6.78 10.66 14.82
C VAL A 207 -7.32 11.85 14.06
N GLY A 208 -6.83 13.05 14.35
CA GLY A 208 -7.27 14.26 13.69
C GLY A 208 -6.98 14.32 12.20
N SER A 209 -5.86 13.80 11.72
CA SER A 209 -5.52 13.88 10.29
C SER A 209 -6.58 13.20 9.41
N LEU A 210 -6.93 11.95 9.72
CA LEU A 210 -7.92 11.20 8.95
C LEU A 210 -9.35 11.53 9.38
N GLY A 211 -9.57 11.88 10.66
CA GLY A 211 -10.87 12.31 11.17
C GLY A 211 -11.32 13.64 10.56
N TYR A 212 -10.41 14.58 10.37
CA TYR A 212 -10.68 15.84 9.68
C TYR A 212 -11.04 15.60 8.21
N TRP A 213 -10.26 14.79 7.48
CA TRP A 213 -10.60 14.38 6.12
C TRP A 213 -11.98 13.71 6.04
N LEU A 214 -12.32 12.84 7.00
CA LEU A 214 -13.62 12.18 7.06
C LEU A 214 -14.76 13.19 7.31
N ALA A 215 -14.57 14.14 8.22
CA ALA A 215 -15.55 15.19 8.50
C ALA A 215 -15.82 16.12 7.30
N GLN A 216 -14.86 16.26 6.39
CA GLN A 216 -15.00 17.09 5.19
C GLN A 216 -15.88 16.47 4.10
N GLN A 217 -16.15 15.16 4.15
CA GLN A 217 -16.96 14.48 3.12
C GLN A 217 -18.39 15.05 3.03
N GLU A 218 -18.97 15.52 4.15
CA GLU A 218 -20.36 16.02 4.18
C GLU A 218 -20.55 17.39 3.50
N GLN A 219 -19.50 18.21 3.43
CA GLN A 219 -19.61 19.54 2.80
C GLN A 219 -19.48 19.44 1.27
N ALA A 220 -18.98 18.30 0.76
CA ALA A 220 -18.48 18.16 -0.60
C ALA A 220 -17.60 19.35 -1.00
N ARG A 221 -17.16 19.46 -2.24
CA ARG A 221 -16.39 20.64 -2.70
C ARG A 221 -17.24 21.90 -2.89
N GLY A 222 -18.08 22.24 -1.92
CA GLY A 222 -19.04 23.34 -2.04
C GLY A 222 -20.15 23.04 -3.04
N GLY A 223 -20.59 21.78 -3.12
CA GLY A 223 -21.69 21.35 -4.00
C GLY A 223 -21.35 21.22 -5.48
N GLN A 224 -20.08 21.07 -5.85
CA GLN A 224 -19.66 20.87 -7.24
C GLN A 224 -20.21 19.55 -7.82
N PRO A 225 -20.50 19.47 -9.13
CA PRO A 225 -21.03 18.26 -9.74
C PRO A 225 -19.99 17.12 -9.77
N TRP A 226 -20.46 15.88 -9.81
CA TRP A 226 -19.61 14.67 -9.76
C TRP A 226 -18.52 14.62 -10.86
N TYR A 227 -18.76 15.25 -12.01
CA TYR A 227 -17.81 15.30 -13.13
C TYR A 227 -16.76 16.42 -13.01
N TYR A 228 -16.78 17.21 -11.94
CA TYR A 228 -15.90 18.38 -11.77
C TYR A 228 -14.41 18.06 -11.95
N TYR A 229 -13.91 16.97 -11.34
CA TYR A 229 -12.50 16.59 -11.51
C TYR A 229 -12.19 16.05 -12.90
N LEU A 230 -13.13 15.35 -13.55
CA LEU A 230 -12.93 14.92 -14.94
C LEU A 230 -12.81 16.12 -15.87
N MET A 231 -13.67 17.13 -15.67
CA MET A 231 -13.59 18.40 -16.40
C MET A 231 -12.28 19.15 -16.10
N LEU A 232 -11.90 19.32 -14.84
CA LEU A 232 -10.63 19.97 -14.47
C LEU A 232 -9.42 19.23 -15.05
N GLY A 233 -9.40 17.90 -14.93
CA GLY A 233 -8.35 17.06 -15.49
C GLY A 233 -8.23 17.23 -17.00
N ALA A 234 -9.36 17.21 -17.70
CA ALA A 234 -9.39 17.43 -19.15
C ALA A 234 -8.94 18.85 -19.55
N LEU A 235 -9.20 19.88 -18.72
CA LEU A 235 -8.89 21.26 -19.05
C LEU A 235 -7.44 21.65 -18.70
N TYR A 236 -6.97 21.24 -17.53
CA TYR A 236 -5.68 21.66 -16.96
C TYR A 236 -4.59 20.59 -17.05
N GLU A 237 -4.97 19.32 -17.10
CA GLU A 237 -4.06 18.16 -17.11
C GLU A 237 -4.25 17.30 -18.36
N PHE A 238 -4.60 17.94 -19.49
CA PHE A 238 -4.94 17.27 -20.74
C PHE A 238 -3.83 16.34 -21.24
N LEU A 239 -2.56 16.71 -21.02
CA LEU A 239 -1.42 15.91 -21.47
C LEU A 239 -1.30 14.59 -20.68
N PRO A 240 -1.20 14.58 -19.33
CA PRO A 240 -1.30 13.35 -18.55
C PRO A 240 -2.57 12.54 -18.84
N TRP A 241 -3.70 13.20 -19.07
CA TRP A 241 -4.97 12.53 -19.35
C TRP A 241 -4.93 11.74 -20.68
N ILE A 242 -4.47 12.38 -21.76
CA ILE A 242 -4.32 11.72 -23.07
C ILE A 242 -3.26 10.62 -23.01
N LEU A 243 -2.08 10.90 -22.43
CA LEU A 243 -0.98 9.93 -22.37
C LEU A 243 -1.35 8.69 -21.55
N SER A 244 -2.03 8.86 -20.42
CA SER A 244 -2.51 7.73 -19.62
C SER A 244 -3.60 6.94 -20.35
N GLY A 245 -4.54 7.61 -21.02
CA GLY A 245 -5.56 6.95 -21.84
C GLY A 245 -4.97 6.11 -22.97
N VAL A 246 -4.04 6.68 -23.77
CA VAL A 246 -3.33 5.95 -24.83
C VAL A 246 -2.53 4.78 -24.24
N GLY A 247 -1.81 5.00 -23.15
CA GLY A 247 -1.05 3.95 -22.47
C GLY A 247 -1.92 2.78 -22.01
N ILE A 248 -3.08 3.06 -21.40
CA ILE A 248 -4.06 2.05 -20.98
C ILE A 248 -4.53 1.23 -22.20
N VAL A 249 -4.92 1.90 -23.30
CA VAL A 249 -5.39 1.22 -24.52
C VAL A 249 -4.30 0.32 -25.10
N VAL A 250 -3.06 0.80 -25.19
CA VAL A 250 -1.92 0.01 -25.70
C VAL A 250 -1.67 -1.21 -24.82
N ILE A 251 -1.62 -1.04 -23.50
CA ILE A 251 -1.40 -2.16 -22.57
C ILE A 251 -2.53 -3.19 -22.70
N LEU A 252 -3.80 -2.75 -22.70
CA LEU A 252 -4.95 -3.65 -22.85
C LEU A 252 -4.94 -4.38 -24.19
N TYR A 253 -4.64 -3.70 -25.29
CA TYR A 253 -4.53 -4.30 -26.61
C TYR A 253 -3.52 -5.45 -26.61
N TRP A 254 -2.32 -5.22 -26.08
CA TRP A 254 -1.26 -6.24 -26.04
C TRP A 254 -1.57 -7.38 -25.07
N LEU A 255 -2.14 -7.09 -23.91
CA LEU A 255 -2.59 -8.12 -22.97
C LEU A 255 -3.66 -9.05 -23.58
N LEU A 256 -4.53 -8.51 -24.44
CA LEU A 256 -5.60 -9.27 -25.10
C LEU A 256 -5.13 -10.03 -26.36
N THR A 257 -4.15 -9.51 -27.09
CA THR A 257 -3.66 -10.13 -28.34
C THR A 257 -2.48 -11.06 -28.14
N SER A 258 -1.66 -10.85 -27.11
CA SER A 258 -0.37 -11.54 -26.95
C SER A 258 -0.23 -12.14 -25.56
N ARG A 259 -0.34 -13.48 -25.46
CA ARG A 259 -0.27 -14.22 -24.19
C ARG A 259 1.09 -14.10 -23.47
N ASN A 260 2.17 -13.91 -24.22
CA ASN A 260 3.54 -13.79 -23.69
C ASN A 260 4.10 -12.37 -23.83
N TRP A 261 3.23 -11.36 -23.92
CA TRP A 261 3.68 -9.98 -24.00
C TRP A 261 4.48 -9.57 -22.76
N ASP A 262 5.53 -8.79 -22.99
CA ASP A 262 6.33 -8.15 -21.95
C ASP A 262 6.21 -6.63 -22.14
N PRO A 263 5.85 -5.88 -21.09
CA PRO A 263 5.75 -4.42 -21.19
C PRO A 263 7.10 -3.73 -21.44
N VAL A 264 8.23 -4.43 -21.28
CA VAL A 264 9.56 -3.88 -21.52
C VAL A 264 10.23 -4.64 -22.66
N VAL A 265 10.79 -3.90 -23.61
CA VAL A 265 11.55 -4.48 -24.73
C VAL A 265 12.83 -5.09 -24.19
N ALA A 266 13.20 -6.29 -24.66
CA ALA A 266 14.37 -7.00 -24.16
C ALA A 266 15.69 -6.21 -24.25
N ALA A 267 15.83 -5.33 -25.25
CA ALA A 267 16.99 -4.46 -25.42
C ALA A 267 17.13 -3.38 -24.34
N ASP A 268 16.01 -2.97 -23.73
CA ASP A 268 15.97 -1.93 -22.70
C ASP A 268 16.17 -2.49 -21.28
N LEU A 269 16.21 -3.83 -21.14
CA LEU A 269 16.44 -4.46 -19.85
C LEU A 269 17.86 -4.17 -19.35
N PRO A 270 18.01 -3.76 -18.08
CA PRO A 270 19.34 -3.58 -17.49
C PRO A 270 20.17 -4.86 -17.57
N ARG A 271 21.49 -4.72 -17.75
CA ARG A 271 22.44 -5.86 -17.75
C ARG A 271 22.37 -6.70 -16.48
N THR A 272 21.95 -6.09 -15.36
CA THR A 272 21.72 -6.80 -14.08
C THR A 272 20.63 -7.86 -14.20
N VAL A 273 19.59 -7.63 -15.00
CA VAL A 273 18.49 -8.59 -15.22
C VAL A 273 19.03 -9.84 -15.91
N HIS A 274 19.87 -9.67 -16.94
CA HIS A 274 20.54 -10.80 -17.60
C HIS A 274 21.39 -11.63 -16.63
N ALA A 275 22.10 -10.97 -15.71
CA ALA A 275 22.86 -11.65 -14.67
C ALA A 275 21.95 -12.37 -13.67
N GLU A 276 20.81 -11.78 -13.27
CA GLU A 276 19.85 -12.38 -12.34
C GLU A 276 19.19 -13.65 -12.91
N VAL A 277 18.95 -13.71 -14.22
CA VAL A 277 18.34 -14.88 -14.88
C VAL A 277 19.34 -15.88 -15.43
N THR A 278 20.65 -15.65 -15.35
CA THR A 278 21.65 -16.58 -15.89
C THR A 278 22.30 -17.38 -14.76
N LYS A 279 22.04 -18.70 -14.71
CA LYS A 279 22.69 -19.64 -13.79
C LYS A 279 23.60 -20.58 -14.58
N GLY A 280 24.89 -20.62 -14.24
CA GLY A 280 25.86 -21.52 -14.90
C GLY A 280 26.02 -21.28 -16.41
N GLY A 281 25.87 -20.04 -16.87
CA GLY A 281 25.96 -19.68 -18.30
C GLY A 281 24.72 -20.01 -19.14
N LYS A 282 23.64 -20.51 -18.53
CA LYS A 282 22.34 -20.73 -19.19
C LYS A 282 21.27 -19.83 -18.58
N VAL A 283 20.34 -19.38 -19.42
CA VAL A 283 19.18 -18.59 -18.99
C VAL A 283 18.18 -19.51 -18.28
N ASP A 284 17.93 -19.23 -17.01
CA ASP A 284 16.86 -19.78 -16.20
C ASP A 284 15.53 -19.18 -16.68
N GLN A 285 14.79 -19.97 -17.47
CA GLN A 285 13.52 -19.57 -18.03
C GLN A 285 12.47 -19.28 -16.94
N SER A 286 12.54 -19.98 -15.80
CA SER A 286 11.60 -19.76 -14.70
C SER A 286 11.83 -18.42 -14.03
N ALA A 287 13.10 -18.05 -13.80
CA ALA A 287 13.46 -16.75 -13.26
C ALA A 287 13.07 -15.60 -14.21
N ALA A 288 13.29 -15.76 -15.51
CA ALA A 288 12.89 -14.78 -16.52
C ALA A 288 11.36 -14.58 -16.57
N GLU A 289 10.60 -15.67 -16.52
CA GLU A 289 9.13 -15.65 -16.49
C GLU A 289 8.58 -14.98 -15.23
N HIS A 290 9.20 -15.23 -14.08
CA HIS A 290 8.86 -14.56 -12.82
C HIS A 290 9.04 -13.04 -12.93
N LEU A 291 10.20 -12.57 -13.40
CA LEU A 291 10.44 -11.14 -13.58
C LEU A 291 9.49 -10.50 -14.60
N ARG A 292 9.15 -11.21 -15.69
CA ARG A 292 8.12 -10.76 -16.64
C ARG A 292 6.77 -10.60 -15.96
N THR A 293 6.38 -11.57 -15.15
CA THR A 293 5.11 -11.55 -14.41
C THR A 293 5.03 -10.34 -13.48
N VAL A 294 6.12 -10.00 -12.76
CA VAL A 294 6.13 -8.82 -11.90
C VAL A 294 6.06 -7.51 -12.71
N ARG A 295 6.71 -7.44 -13.87
CA ARG A 295 6.56 -6.29 -14.78
C ARG A 295 5.13 -6.14 -15.28
N LEU A 296 4.44 -7.24 -15.57
CA LEU A 296 3.01 -7.23 -15.92
C LEU A 296 2.16 -6.72 -14.77
N TYR A 297 2.45 -7.14 -13.52
CA TYR A 297 1.80 -6.58 -12.34
C TYR A 297 2.03 -5.08 -12.22
N PHE A 298 3.21 -4.58 -12.57
CA PHE A 298 3.50 -3.14 -12.57
C PHE A 298 2.70 -2.39 -13.64
N ALA A 299 2.58 -2.94 -14.85
CA ALA A 299 1.76 -2.35 -15.91
C ALA A 299 0.28 -2.29 -15.50
N ILE A 300 -0.26 -3.38 -14.95
CA ILE A 300 -1.64 -3.44 -14.44
C ILE A 300 -1.82 -2.48 -13.25
N PHE A 301 -0.83 -2.39 -12.36
CA PHE A 301 -0.81 -1.42 -11.28
C PHE A 301 -0.88 0.01 -11.80
N GLY A 302 -0.19 0.34 -12.90
CA GLY A 302 -0.28 1.65 -13.53
C GLY A 302 -1.71 1.99 -14.00
N ILE A 303 -2.38 1.03 -14.64
CA ILE A 303 -3.80 1.18 -15.03
C ILE A 303 -4.67 1.37 -13.79
N TRP A 304 -4.52 0.49 -12.79
CA TRP A 304 -5.26 0.56 -11.53
C TRP A 304 -5.03 1.89 -10.83
N TRP A 305 -3.79 2.36 -10.74
CA TRP A 305 -3.42 3.60 -10.08
C TRP A 305 -4.16 4.78 -10.70
N VAL A 306 -4.17 4.88 -12.04
CA VAL A 306 -4.90 5.93 -12.75
C VAL A 306 -6.40 5.85 -12.47
N LEU A 307 -7.02 4.69 -12.72
CA LEU A 307 -8.47 4.53 -12.61
C LEU A 307 -8.97 4.70 -11.17
N ALA A 308 -8.29 4.07 -10.20
CA ALA A 308 -8.65 4.13 -8.79
C ALA A 308 -8.39 5.52 -8.21
N THR A 309 -7.35 6.23 -8.66
CA THR A 309 -7.12 7.62 -8.22
C THR A 309 -8.23 8.53 -8.73
N TRP A 310 -8.59 8.46 -10.01
CA TRP A 310 -9.72 9.24 -10.54
C TRP A 310 -11.03 8.89 -9.84
N GLY A 311 -11.32 7.60 -9.63
CA GLY A 311 -12.50 7.16 -8.89
C GLY A 311 -12.52 7.68 -7.46
N ALA A 312 -11.39 7.58 -6.75
CA ALA A 312 -11.25 8.06 -5.38
C ALA A 312 -11.47 9.57 -5.30
N TYR A 313 -10.85 10.36 -6.19
CA TYR A 313 -11.08 11.80 -6.23
C TYR A 313 -12.52 12.16 -6.64
N THR A 314 -13.15 11.42 -7.55
CA THR A 314 -14.56 11.65 -7.91
C THR A 314 -15.51 11.41 -6.73
N VAL A 315 -15.22 10.43 -5.88
CA VAL A 315 -16.04 10.13 -4.69
C VAL A 315 -15.69 11.06 -3.52
N ALA A 316 -14.39 11.32 -3.31
CA ALA A 316 -13.88 11.99 -2.13
C ALA A 316 -14.04 13.50 -2.13
N GLY A 317 -14.67 14.10 -3.15
CA GLY A 317 -15.05 15.50 -3.04
C GLY A 317 -16.27 15.87 -3.85
#